data_AF-A0A951TY63-F1
#
_entry.id   AF-A0A951TY63-F1
#
_cell.length_a   1.000
_cell.length_b   1.000
_cell.length_c   1.000
_cell.angle_alpha   90.00
_cell.angle_beta   90.00
_cell.angle_gamma   90.00
#
_symmetry.space_group_name_H-M   'P 1'
#
loop_
_entity.id
_entity.type
_entity.pdbx_description
1 polymer ?
#
loop_
_entity_poly.entity_id
_entity_poly.type
_entity_poly.pdbx_seq_one_letter_code
_entity_poly.pdbx_strand_id
1 'polypeptide(L)'
;MKTLKPDVLRKLSGGLIVLVLMVASFYAGDIARDYITLPGLHQSKLDFSSLNEIYSMLRSNFDGNVDPEKALEGAKAGLVSSAGDPYTVYLSPTDAKALNDQLNGQLSGIGAEVGLKNNYLTVVSPVPDTPAAAAGLRSSDIIAKIDGTSTSGLTVDAAVTKIRGTAGTVVTLTIVRGNAPAFDVKITRANITVPSVTSSMKTSTIGYIQIRTFGSDTSELIDKAATSLKQQGASKIILDLRDNPGGFLDAGVTVASEFLPEGPGDQESVRRW
;
A
#
# COMPACT_ATOMS: atom_id res chain seq x y z
N MET A 1 -53.48 18.27 51.90
CA MET A 1 -52.21 18.68 51.24
C MET A 1 -51.10 18.66 52.27
N LYS A 2 -50.13 17.73 52.17
CA LYS A 2 -48.95 17.73 53.05
C LYS A 2 -48.01 18.83 52.59
N THR A 3 -47.84 19.88 53.38
CA THR A 3 -46.86 20.94 53.15
C THR A 3 -45.46 20.37 53.37
N LEU A 4 -44.56 20.59 52.41
CA LEU A 4 -43.16 20.16 52.49
C LEU A 4 -42.49 20.86 53.67
N LYS A 5 -41.69 20.11 54.46
CA LYS A 5 -40.95 20.68 55.59
C LYS A 5 -39.98 21.76 55.08
N PRO A 6 -39.81 22.89 55.79
CA PRO A 6 -39.00 24.03 55.34
C PRO A 6 -37.54 23.65 54.99
N ASP A 7 -36.97 22.64 55.64
CA ASP A 7 -35.62 22.14 55.32
C ASP A 7 -35.53 21.45 53.94
N VAL A 8 -36.63 20.84 53.48
CA VAL A 8 -36.71 20.20 52.16
C VAL A 8 -36.85 21.26 51.07
N LEU A 9 -37.62 22.32 51.33
CA LEU A 9 -37.72 23.48 50.44
C LEU A 9 -36.37 24.20 50.28
N ARG A 10 -35.58 24.33 51.35
CA ARG A 10 -34.26 24.99 51.31
C ARG A 10 -33.20 24.19 50.55
N LYS A 11 -33.26 22.85 50.60
CA LYS A 11 -32.39 21.97 49.81
C LYS A 11 -32.77 21.95 48.33
N LEU A 12 -34.07 21.96 48.03
CA LEU A 12 -34.58 22.01 46.65
C LEU A 12 -34.27 23.36 45.97
N SER A 13 -34.40 24.48 46.70
CA SER A 13 -34.03 25.79 46.16
C SER A 13 -32.53 25.93 45.92
N GLY A 14 -31.69 25.40 46.82
CA GLY A 14 -30.24 25.36 46.62
C GLY A 14 -29.81 24.54 45.41
N GLY A 15 -30.42 23.36 45.19
CA GLY A 15 -30.12 22.52 44.03
C GLY A 15 -30.52 23.15 42.68
N LEU A 16 -31.66 23.85 42.65
CA LEU A 16 -32.13 24.54 41.44
C LEU A 16 -31.19 25.70 41.05
N ILE A 17 -30.71 26.47 42.03
CA ILE A 17 -29.76 27.57 41.78
C ILE A 17 -28.45 27.03 41.19
N VAL A 18 -27.93 25.93 41.72
CA VAL A 18 -26.69 25.30 41.19
C VAL A 18 -26.88 24.79 39.76
N LEU A 19 -28.04 24.19 39.46
CA LEU A 19 -28.34 23.72 38.11
C LEU A 19 -28.42 24.88 37.11
N VAL A 20 -29.11 25.97 37.47
CA VAL A 20 -29.20 27.17 36.63
C VAL A 20 -27.82 27.78 36.40
N LEU A 21 -26.97 27.83 37.43
CA LEU A 21 -25.60 28.33 37.30
C LEU A 21 -24.73 27.43 36.41
N MET A 22 -24.87 26.11 36.47
CA MET A 22 -24.15 25.19 35.57
C MET A 22 -24.59 25.37 34.12
N VAL A 23 -25.90 25.45 33.88
CA VAL A 23 -26.44 25.66 32.52
C VAL A 23 -26.01 27.03 31.98
N ALA A 24 -26.12 28.08 32.81
CA ALA A 24 -25.65 29.41 32.43
C ALA A 24 -24.15 29.44 32.15
N SER A 25 -23.34 28.72 32.93
CA SER A 25 -21.89 28.61 32.71
C SER A 25 -21.55 27.83 31.44
N PHE A 26 -22.32 26.79 31.12
CA PHE A 26 -22.17 26.02 29.89
C PHE A 26 -22.49 26.87 28.66
N TYR A 27 -23.62 27.58 28.66
CA TYR A 27 -24.00 28.48 27.57
C TYR A 27 -23.08 29.70 27.48
N ALA A 28 -22.65 30.27 28.61
CA ALA A 28 -21.66 31.34 28.62
C ALA A 28 -20.31 30.87 28.08
N GLY A 29 -19.91 29.62 28.36
CA GLY A 29 -18.71 29.00 27.81
C GLY A 29 -18.81 28.76 26.29
N ASP A 30 -19.97 28.34 25.79
CA ASP A 30 -20.21 28.14 24.36
C ASP A 30 -20.20 29.47 23.58
N ILE A 31 -20.89 30.50 24.11
CA ILE A 31 -20.86 31.85 23.56
C ILE A 31 -19.44 32.42 23.64
N ALA A 32 -18.75 32.26 24.77
CA ALA A 32 -17.40 32.76 24.94
C ALA A 32 -16.36 32.02 24.08
N ARG A 33 -16.60 30.77 23.63
CA ARG A 33 -15.70 30.11 22.65
C ARG A 33 -15.59 30.87 21.34
N ASP A 34 -16.66 31.56 20.93
CA ASP A 34 -16.66 32.36 19.71
C ASP A 34 -16.04 33.76 19.90
N TYR A 35 -15.94 34.26 21.14
CA TYR A 35 -15.37 35.58 21.46
C TYR A 35 -13.97 35.55 22.11
N ILE A 36 -13.57 34.43 22.73
CA ILE A 36 -12.24 34.23 23.29
C ILE A 36 -11.32 33.75 22.16
N THR A 37 -10.78 34.71 21.41
CA THR A 37 -9.64 34.47 20.53
C THR A 37 -8.38 34.29 21.39
N LEU A 38 -8.03 33.04 21.71
CA LEU A 38 -6.70 32.71 22.22
C LEU A 38 -5.66 33.04 21.12
N PRO A 39 -4.70 33.95 21.36
CA PRO A 39 -3.65 34.23 20.39
C PRO A 39 -2.83 32.96 20.16
N GLY A 40 -2.85 32.41 18.94
CA GLY A 40 -2.13 31.20 18.57
C GLY A 40 -2.99 29.98 18.16
N LEU A 41 -4.32 30.07 18.24
CA LEU A 41 -5.25 29.02 17.77
C LEU A 41 -6.09 29.45 16.54
N HIS A 42 -5.59 30.40 15.75
CA HIS A 42 -6.20 30.73 14.47
C HIS A 42 -5.84 29.65 13.44
N GLN A 43 -6.47 28.47 13.53
CA GLN A 43 -6.57 27.59 12.37
C GLN A 43 -7.49 28.30 11.39
N SER A 44 -6.92 28.91 10.35
CA SER A 44 -7.68 29.41 9.21
C SER A 44 -8.55 28.27 8.70
N LYS A 45 -9.86 28.34 8.95
CA LYS A 45 -10.80 27.38 8.36
C LYS A 45 -10.72 27.54 6.85
N LEU A 46 -10.48 26.44 6.16
CA LEU A 46 -10.46 26.43 4.70
C LEU A 46 -11.89 26.74 4.21
N ASP A 47 -12.03 27.77 3.38
CA ASP A 47 -13.32 28.14 2.79
C ASP A 47 -13.51 27.43 1.45
N PHE A 48 -14.45 26.48 1.43
CA PHE A 48 -14.77 25.68 0.23
C PHE A 48 -15.83 26.32 -0.67
N SER A 49 -16.42 27.47 -0.30
CA SER A 49 -17.47 28.12 -1.08
C SER A 49 -16.98 28.52 -2.48
N SER A 50 -15.76 29.04 -2.57
CA SER A 50 -15.10 29.41 -3.83
C SER A 50 -14.89 28.22 -4.77
N LEU A 51 -14.65 27.01 -4.27
CA LEU A 51 -14.53 25.80 -5.11
C LEU A 51 -15.87 25.44 -5.78
N ASN A 52 -16.98 25.62 -5.07
CA ASN A 52 -18.32 25.38 -5.65
C ASN A 52 -18.66 26.39 -6.75
N GLU A 53 -18.26 27.65 -6.58
CA GLU A 53 -18.41 28.68 -7.60
C GLU A 53 -17.58 28.35 -8.84
N ILE A 54 -16.30 28.00 -8.66
CA ILE A 54 -15.42 27.56 -9.76
C ILE A 54 -16.00 26.36 -10.49
N TYR A 55 -16.47 25.34 -9.77
CA TYR A 55 -17.09 24.16 -10.38
C TYR A 55 -18.35 24.50 -11.18
N SER A 56 -19.19 25.40 -10.66
CA SER A 56 -20.40 25.87 -11.36
C SER A 56 -20.05 26.62 -12.63
N MET A 57 -19.09 27.54 -12.58
CA MET A 57 -18.57 28.24 -13.75
C MET A 57 -17.99 27.27 -14.77
N LEU A 58 -17.21 26.28 -14.32
CA LEU A 58 -16.63 25.27 -15.19
C LEU A 58 -17.73 24.48 -15.91
N ARG A 59 -18.76 24.02 -15.20
CA ARG A 59 -19.89 23.31 -15.82
C ARG A 59 -20.67 24.14 -16.83
N SER A 60 -20.85 25.44 -16.57
CA SER A 60 -21.66 26.31 -17.42
C SER A 60 -20.93 26.80 -18.67
N ASN A 61 -19.60 26.90 -18.62
CA ASN A 61 -18.81 27.54 -19.68
C ASN A 61 -17.86 26.59 -20.42
N PHE A 62 -17.63 25.38 -19.92
CA PHE A 62 -16.78 24.40 -20.59
C PHE A 62 -17.53 23.74 -21.75
N ASP A 63 -16.92 23.74 -22.94
CA ASP A 63 -17.43 23.04 -24.11
C ASP A 63 -17.15 21.54 -23.98
N GLY A 64 -18.01 20.86 -23.22
CA GLY A 64 -17.91 19.42 -22.93
C GLY A 64 -18.65 19.02 -21.65
N ASN A 65 -18.61 17.74 -21.31
CA ASN A 65 -19.17 17.24 -20.06
C ASN A 65 -18.10 17.25 -18.95
N VAL A 66 -18.41 17.91 -17.83
CA VAL A 66 -17.60 17.85 -16.61
C VAL A 66 -18.13 16.72 -15.73
N ASP A 67 -17.31 15.70 -15.52
CA ASP A 67 -17.59 14.59 -14.63
C ASP A 67 -17.43 15.05 -13.16
N PRO A 68 -18.51 15.06 -12.35
CA PRO A 68 -18.46 15.53 -10.96
C PRO A 68 -17.47 14.74 -10.08
N GLU A 69 -17.34 13.43 -10.30
CA GLU A 69 -16.46 12.58 -9.51
C GLU A 69 -15.01 12.90 -9.84
N LYS A 70 -14.66 13.00 -11.12
CA LYS A 70 -13.30 13.40 -11.53
C LYS A 70 -12.93 14.79 -11.07
N ALA A 71 -13.88 15.75 -11.10
CA ALA A 71 -13.65 17.10 -10.61
C ALA A 71 -13.37 17.10 -9.10
N LEU A 72 -14.12 16.31 -8.32
CA LEU A 72 -13.91 16.17 -6.88
C LEU A 72 -12.57 15.50 -6.55
N GLU A 73 -12.21 14.41 -7.23
CA GLU A 73 -10.91 13.76 -7.04
C GLU A 73 -9.75 14.70 -7.40
N GLY A 74 -9.89 15.49 -8.47
CA GLY A 74 -8.94 16.53 -8.84
C GLY A 74 -8.79 17.63 -7.77
N ALA A 75 -9.90 18.06 -7.17
CA ALA A 75 -9.88 19.02 -6.07
C ALA A 75 -9.17 18.47 -4.82
N LYS A 76 -9.43 17.21 -4.45
CA LYS A 76 -8.73 16.52 -3.35
C LYS A 76 -7.23 16.41 -3.62
N ALA A 77 -6.85 15.98 -4.83
CA ALA A 77 -5.45 15.88 -5.23
C ALA A 77 -4.75 17.25 -5.20
N GLY A 78 -5.41 18.30 -5.70
CA GLY A 78 -4.90 19.67 -5.64
C GLY A 78 -4.68 20.16 -4.20
N LEU A 79 -5.63 19.90 -3.30
CA LEU A 79 -5.50 20.25 -1.88
C LEU A 79 -4.33 19.54 -1.21
N VAL A 80 -4.10 18.26 -1.49
CA VAL A 80 -2.95 17.53 -0.92
C VAL A 80 -1.63 18.03 -1.52
N SER A 81 -1.61 18.29 -2.84
CA SER A 81 -0.41 18.81 -3.52
C SER A 81 0.05 20.18 -3.01
N SER A 82 -0.85 20.98 -2.41
CA SER A 82 -0.49 22.28 -1.84
C SER A 82 0.44 22.17 -0.62
N ALA A 83 0.65 20.97 -0.08
CA ALA A 83 1.66 20.73 0.94
C ALA A 83 3.10 20.95 0.45
N GLY A 84 3.34 20.94 -0.87
CA GLY A 84 4.66 21.18 -1.46
C GLY A 84 5.68 20.06 -1.23
N ASP A 85 5.25 18.95 -0.61
CA ASP A 85 6.07 17.77 -0.41
C ASP A 85 5.78 16.73 -1.52
N PRO A 86 6.77 16.35 -2.35
CA PRO A 86 6.58 15.36 -3.41
C PRO A 86 6.15 13.97 -2.92
N TYR A 87 6.30 13.67 -1.63
CA TYR A 87 5.87 12.40 -1.04
C TYR A 87 4.47 12.46 -0.43
N THR A 88 3.89 13.65 -0.28
CA THR A 88 2.51 13.83 0.19
C THR A 88 1.57 13.82 -1.01
N VAL A 89 0.96 12.66 -1.27
CA VAL A 89 0.06 12.47 -2.43
C VAL A 89 -1.32 11.98 -1.98
N TYR A 90 -2.35 12.44 -2.69
CA TYR A 90 -3.68 11.86 -2.56
C TYR A 90 -3.77 10.61 -3.43
N LEU A 91 -4.19 9.49 -2.85
CA LEU A 91 -4.51 8.28 -3.60
C LEU A 91 -6.02 8.20 -3.78
N SER A 92 -6.46 8.18 -5.03
CA SER A 92 -7.85 7.84 -5.35
C SER A 92 -8.17 6.41 -4.86
N PRO A 93 -9.43 6.01 -4.73
CA PRO A 93 -9.77 4.63 -4.34
C PRO A 93 -9.13 3.56 -5.24
N THR A 94 -8.99 3.86 -6.54
CA THR A 94 -8.33 2.97 -7.50
C THR A 94 -6.82 2.90 -7.28
N ASP A 95 -6.16 4.03 -7.03
CA ASP A 95 -4.71 4.07 -6.78
C ASP A 95 -4.35 3.46 -5.43
N ALA A 96 -5.17 3.73 -4.40
CA ALA A 96 -5.04 3.12 -3.09
C ALA A 96 -5.21 1.60 -3.16
N LYS A 97 -6.18 1.11 -3.94
CA LYS A 97 -6.32 -0.33 -4.19
C LYS A 97 -5.09 -0.89 -4.90
N ALA A 98 -4.62 -0.24 -5.96
CA ALA A 98 -3.46 -0.71 -6.71
C ALA A 98 -2.19 -0.77 -5.84
N LEU A 99 -1.97 0.24 -4.98
CA LEU A 99 -0.88 0.23 -4.01
C LEU A 99 -1.03 -0.92 -3.02
N ASN A 100 -2.21 -1.09 -2.43
CA ASN A 100 -2.46 -2.18 -1.49
C ASN A 100 -2.28 -3.56 -2.13
N ASP A 101 -2.76 -3.76 -3.35
CA ASP A 101 -2.56 -5.00 -4.10
C ASP A 101 -1.05 -5.26 -4.29
N GLN A 102 -0.29 -4.25 -4.71
CA GLN A 102 1.17 -4.34 -4.86
C GLN A 102 1.87 -4.69 -3.54
N LEU A 103 1.52 -4.02 -2.44
CA LEU A 103 2.10 -4.28 -1.12
C LEU A 103 1.81 -5.71 -0.62
N ASN A 104 0.64 -6.24 -0.96
CA ASN A 104 0.24 -7.61 -0.63
C ASN A 104 0.75 -8.65 -1.63
N GLY A 105 1.67 -8.28 -2.54
CA GLY A 105 2.18 -9.17 -3.57
C GLY A 105 1.11 -9.66 -4.55
N GLN A 106 -0.06 -9.02 -4.58
CA GLN A 106 -1.14 -9.32 -5.50
C GLN A 106 -0.85 -8.65 -6.84
N LEU A 107 -0.39 -9.46 -7.78
CA LEU A 107 -0.04 -9.02 -9.12
C LEU A 107 -1.04 -9.62 -10.10
N SER A 108 -1.64 -8.78 -10.95
CA SER A 108 -2.40 -9.27 -12.10
C SER A 108 -1.48 -9.34 -13.32
N GLY A 109 -1.24 -10.55 -13.81
CA GLY A 109 -0.30 -10.80 -14.89
C GLY A 109 -0.07 -12.28 -15.13
N ILE A 110 1.13 -12.64 -15.60
CA ILE A 110 1.45 -14.04 -15.95
C ILE A 110 2.35 -14.75 -14.92
N GLY A 111 3.01 -14.01 -14.02
CA GLY A 111 3.88 -14.61 -13.00
C GLY A 111 5.28 -14.95 -13.51
N ALA A 112 5.91 -14.03 -14.21
CA ALA A 112 7.30 -14.17 -14.64
C ALA A 112 8.10 -12.92 -14.26
N GLU A 113 9.30 -13.15 -13.75
CA GLU A 113 10.33 -12.12 -13.59
C GLU A 113 11.03 -11.93 -14.94
N VAL A 114 11.10 -10.69 -15.42
CA VAL A 114 11.69 -10.33 -16.71
C VAL A 114 12.75 -9.24 -16.51
N GLY A 115 13.75 -9.24 -17.37
CA GLY A 115 14.83 -8.27 -17.36
C GLY A 115 15.48 -8.15 -18.72
N LEU A 116 16.44 -7.23 -18.86
CA LEU A 116 17.24 -7.11 -20.09
C LEU A 116 18.52 -7.93 -19.95
N LYS A 117 18.77 -8.80 -20.93
CA LYS A 117 20.05 -9.50 -21.10
C LYS A 117 20.54 -9.28 -22.52
N ASN A 118 21.74 -8.72 -22.66
CA ASN A 118 22.31 -8.33 -23.96
C ASN A 118 21.34 -7.48 -24.81
N ASN A 119 20.62 -6.55 -24.17
CA ASN A 119 19.61 -5.68 -24.78
C ASN A 119 18.34 -6.38 -25.31
N TYR A 120 18.13 -7.66 -24.97
CA TYR A 120 16.90 -8.38 -25.26
C TYR A 120 16.06 -8.58 -24.00
N LEU A 121 14.75 -8.38 -24.13
CA LEU A 121 13.80 -8.70 -23.07
C LEU A 121 13.81 -10.22 -22.84
N THR A 122 14.19 -10.61 -21.63
CA THR A 122 14.49 -12.00 -21.28
C THR A 122 13.76 -12.38 -20.00
N VAL A 123 13.22 -13.59 -19.94
CA VAL A 123 12.68 -14.17 -18.71
C VAL A 123 13.83 -14.52 -17.77
N VAL A 124 13.87 -13.86 -16.61
CA VAL A 124 14.82 -14.18 -15.54
C VAL A 124 14.39 -15.50 -14.91
N SER A 125 13.16 -15.56 -14.42
CA SER A 125 12.55 -16.79 -13.90
C SER A 125 11.03 -16.72 -13.98
N PRO A 126 10.35 -17.79 -14.43
CA PRO A 126 8.95 -18.00 -14.09
C PRO A 126 8.80 -18.16 -12.57
N VAL A 127 7.73 -17.63 -12.01
CA VAL A 127 7.36 -17.86 -10.60
C VAL A 127 6.66 -19.22 -10.51
N PRO A 128 7.01 -20.11 -9.57
CA PRO A 128 6.32 -21.38 -9.38
C PRO A 128 4.81 -21.22 -9.19
N ASP A 129 4.03 -22.21 -9.63
CA ASP A 129 2.57 -22.26 -9.50
C ASP A 129 1.82 -21.08 -10.15
N THR A 130 2.43 -20.43 -11.14
CA THR A 130 1.83 -19.34 -11.92
C THR A 130 1.53 -19.72 -13.37
N PRO A 131 0.66 -18.95 -14.08
CA PRO A 131 0.37 -19.20 -15.49
C PRO A 131 1.62 -19.28 -16.39
N ALA A 132 2.63 -18.46 -16.14
CA ALA A 132 3.89 -18.47 -16.88
C ALA A 132 4.63 -19.80 -16.75
N ALA A 133 4.74 -20.32 -15.53
CA ALA A 133 5.36 -21.62 -15.26
C ALA A 133 4.54 -22.76 -15.89
N ALA A 134 3.21 -22.72 -15.74
CA ALA A 134 2.31 -23.72 -16.31
C ALA A 134 2.32 -23.71 -17.85
N ALA A 135 2.51 -22.54 -18.47
CA ALA A 135 2.66 -22.39 -19.92
C ALA A 135 4.03 -22.81 -20.46
N GLY A 136 4.96 -23.23 -19.58
CA GLY A 136 6.26 -23.76 -19.96
C GLY A 136 7.28 -22.70 -20.35
N LEU A 137 7.13 -21.45 -19.88
CA LEU A 137 8.21 -20.47 -19.92
C LEU A 137 9.40 -20.97 -19.09
N ARG A 138 10.60 -20.59 -19.50
CA ARG A 138 11.85 -21.00 -18.86
C ARG A 138 12.76 -19.80 -18.66
N SER A 139 13.67 -19.91 -17.69
CA SER A 139 14.75 -18.94 -17.54
C SER A 139 15.55 -18.84 -18.83
N SER A 140 15.98 -17.62 -19.16
CA SER A 140 16.69 -17.25 -20.39
C SER A 140 15.88 -17.31 -21.69
N ASP A 141 14.56 -17.53 -21.63
CA ASP A 141 13.69 -17.32 -22.79
C ASP A 141 13.71 -15.84 -23.20
N ILE A 142 13.95 -15.57 -24.49
CA ILE A 142 13.87 -14.22 -25.04
C ILE A 142 12.44 -13.97 -25.50
N ILE A 143 11.81 -12.91 -25.00
CA ILE A 143 10.48 -12.47 -25.42
C ILE A 143 10.66 -11.51 -26.59
N ALA A 144 10.48 -11.98 -27.81
CA ALA A 144 10.68 -11.20 -29.04
C ALA A 144 9.46 -10.33 -29.39
N LYS A 145 8.25 -10.79 -29.05
CA LYS A 145 6.99 -10.05 -29.27
C LYS A 145 6.01 -10.26 -28.13
N ILE A 146 5.17 -9.25 -27.89
CA ILE A 146 4.02 -9.29 -27.00
C ILE A 146 2.79 -8.93 -27.84
N ASP A 147 1.83 -9.84 -27.96
CA ASP A 147 0.64 -9.71 -28.80
C ASP A 147 0.96 -9.25 -30.23
N GLY A 148 1.98 -9.89 -30.82
CA GLY A 148 2.47 -9.60 -32.17
C GLY A 148 3.35 -8.34 -32.30
N THR A 149 3.42 -7.49 -31.27
CA THR A 149 4.24 -6.27 -31.25
C THR A 149 5.66 -6.58 -30.80
N SER A 150 6.67 -6.13 -31.55
CA SER A 150 8.08 -6.35 -31.18
C SER A 150 8.43 -5.71 -29.83
N THR A 151 9.25 -6.42 -29.06
CA THR A 151 9.83 -5.92 -27.80
C THR A 151 11.16 -5.19 -28.00
N SER A 152 11.69 -5.16 -29.23
CA SER A 152 12.96 -4.50 -29.53
C SER A 152 12.89 -3.01 -29.22
N GLY A 153 13.82 -2.52 -28.40
CA GLY A 153 13.88 -1.12 -27.98
C GLY A 153 12.88 -0.72 -26.89
N LEU A 154 12.05 -1.64 -26.38
CA LEU A 154 11.21 -1.37 -25.21
C LEU A 154 12.06 -1.38 -23.94
N THR A 155 11.73 -0.50 -23.00
CA THR A 155 12.19 -0.61 -21.62
C THR A 155 11.52 -1.81 -20.94
N VAL A 156 12.12 -2.31 -19.86
CA VAL A 156 11.53 -3.39 -19.05
C VAL A 156 10.13 -2.98 -18.58
N ASP A 157 9.97 -1.77 -18.05
CA ASP A 157 8.69 -1.28 -17.55
C ASP A 157 7.60 -1.25 -18.63
N ALA A 158 7.94 -0.73 -19.83
CA ALA A 158 6.98 -0.69 -20.94
C ALA A 158 6.55 -2.10 -21.38
N ALA A 159 7.47 -3.07 -21.35
CA ALA A 159 7.15 -4.46 -21.62
C ALA A 159 6.29 -5.08 -20.52
N VAL A 160 6.61 -4.83 -19.25
CA VAL A 160 5.83 -5.29 -18.09
C VAL A 160 4.40 -4.76 -18.15
N THR A 161 4.20 -3.48 -18.49
CA THR A 161 2.85 -2.89 -18.67
C THR A 161 2.05 -3.60 -19.75
N LYS A 162 2.68 -4.04 -20.85
CA LYS A 162 2.02 -4.81 -21.92
C LYS A 162 1.72 -6.26 -21.53
N ILE A 163 2.61 -6.88 -20.75
CA ILE A 163 2.43 -8.25 -20.27
C ILE A 163 1.34 -8.32 -19.20
N ARG A 164 1.28 -7.33 -18.30
CA ARG A 164 0.21 -7.17 -17.32
C ARG A 164 -1.13 -6.88 -18.01
N GLY A 165 -2.21 -7.05 -17.25
CA GLY A 165 -3.57 -6.86 -17.73
C GLY A 165 -4.56 -7.60 -16.85
N THR A 166 -5.85 -7.43 -17.13
CA THR A 166 -6.93 -8.02 -16.34
C THR A 166 -6.83 -9.54 -16.29
N ALA A 167 -6.98 -10.12 -15.10
CA ALA A 167 -7.06 -11.56 -14.92
C ALA A 167 -8.17 -12.17 -15.80
N GLY A 168 -7.90 -13.37 -16.34
CA GLY A 168 -8.76 -14.06 -17.30
C GLY A 168 -8.53 -13.69 -18.77
N THR A 169 -7.86 -12.57 -19.05
CA THR A 169 -7.45 -12.23 -20.43
C THR A 169 -6.20 -12.99 -20.85
N VAL A 170 -6.00 -13.19 -22.15
CA VAL A 170 -4.83 -13.90 -22.69
C VAL A 170 -3.80 -12.90 -23.21
N VAL A 171 -2.52 -13.18 -22.98
CA VAL A 171 -1.38 -12.56 -23.66
C VAL A 171 -0.68 -13.61 -24.51
N THR A 172 -0.24 -13.22 -25.71
CA THR A 172 0.58 -14.08 -26.58
C THR A 172 2.01 -13.57 -26.59
N LEU A 173 2.95 -14.39 -26.12
CA LEU A 173 4.37 -14.09 -26.16
C LEU A 173 5.05 -14.90 -27.26
N THR A 174 5.76 -14.23 -28.17
CA THR A 174 6.62 -14.94 -29.13
C THR A 174 7.99 -15.14 -28.48
N ILE A 175 8.35 -16.40 -28.23
CA ILE A 175 9.55 -16.79 -27.50
C ILE A 175 10.63 -17.29 -28.45
N VAL A 176 11.88 -16.89 -28.19
CA VAL A 176 13.09 -17.46 -28.78
C VAL A 176 13.88 -18.19 -27.70
N ARG A 177 14.12 -19.50 -27.91
CA ARG A 177 14.78 -20.39 -26.94
C ARG A 177 15.93 -21.14 -27.59
N GLY A 178 17.16 -20.77 -27.23
CA GLY A 178 18.36 -21.35 -27.84
C GLY A 178 18.35 -21.17 -29.36
N ASN A 179 18.58 -22.27 -30.10
CA ASN A 179 18.59 -22.27 -31.57
C ASN A 179 17.26 -22.75 -32.19
N ALA A 180 16.20 -22.91 -31.38
CA ALA A 180 14.90 -23.33 -31.91
C ALA A 180 14.23 -22.17 -32.67
N PRO A 181 13.38 -22.48 -33.68
CA PRO A 181 12.51 -21.49 -34.29
C PRO A 181 11.65 -20.78 -33.24
N ALA A 182 11.37 -19.49 -33.46
CA ALA A 182 10.50 -18.73 -32.58
C ALA A 182 9.09 -19.36 -32.55
N PHE A 183 8.48 -19.42 -31.37
CA PHE A 183 7.15 -20.00 -31.18
C PHE A 183 6.30 -19.15 -30.24
N ASP A 184 4.99 -19.21 -30.42
CA ASP A 184 4.06 -18.45 -29.61
C ASP A 184 3.63 -19.25 -28.37
N VAL A 185 3.59 -18.57 -27.23
CA VAL A 185 3.08 -19.08 -25.96
C VAL A 185 1.90 -18.20 -25.56
N LYS A 186 0.70 -18.80 -25.52
CA LYS A 186 -0.50 -18.14 -25.02
C LYS A 186 -0.61 -18.36 -23.52
N ILE A 187 -0.74 -17.30 -22.75
CA ILE A 187 -0.77 -17.34 -21.30
C ILE A 187 -1.99 -16.56 -20.81
N THR A 188 -2.84 -17.23 -20.04
CA THR A 188 -3.98 -16.59 -19.39
C THR A 188 -3.47 -15.83 -18.16
N ARG A 189 -3.73 -14.53 -18.10
CA ARG A 189 -3.39 -13.70 -16.95
C ARG A 189 -4.20 -14.16 -15.74
N ALA A 190 -3.58 -14.17 -14.57
CA ALA A 190 -4.23 -14.48 -13.31
C ALA A 190 -3.83 -13.46 -12.26
N ASN A 191 -4.61 -13.42 -11.18
CA ASN A 191 -4.16 -12.82 -9.94
C ASN A 191 -3.19 -13.80 -9.29
N ILE A 192 -1.97 -13.34 -9.08
CA ILE A 192 -0.88 -14.13 -8.53
C ILE A 192 -0.50 -13.48 -7.21
N THR A 193 -0.33 -14.30 -6.19
CA THR A 193 0.23 -13.87 -4.92
C THR A 193 1.67 -14.33 -4.87
N VAL A 194 2.60 -13.39 -4.87
CA VAL A 194 4.02 -13.68 -4.65
C VAL A 194 4.32 -13.47 -3.17
N PRO A 195 4.85 -14.47 -2.45
CA PRO A 195 5.16 -14.31 -1.04
C PRO A 195 6.20 -13.20 -0.84
N SER A 196 6.01 -12.38 0.19
CA SER A 196 6.96 -11.31 0.53
C SER A 196 8.35 -11.85 0.89
N VAL A 197 8.39 -13.03 1.52
CA VAL A 197 9.63 -13.67 2.00
C VAL A 197 9.81 -15.04 1.34
N THR A 198 11.03 -15.29 0.86
CA THR A 198 11.48 -16.63 0.45
C THR A 198 12.77 -16.99 1.18
N SER A 199 12.98 -18.28 1.45
CA SER A 199 14.17 -18.72 2.20
C SER A 199 14.73 -20.05 1.68
N SER A 200 16.05 -20.23 1.86
CA SER A 200 16.77 -21.45 1.46
C SER A 200 18.11 -21.58 2.19
N MET A 201 18.63 -22.80 2.32
CA MET A 201 20.02 -23.01 2.73
C MET A 201 20.96 -22.72 1.56
N LYS A 202 21.99 -21.89 1.76
CA LYS A 202 23.06 -21.65 0.77
C LYS A 202 24.26 -22.56 1.00
N THR A 203 24.53 -22.88 2.24
CA THR A 203 25.53 -23.88 2.64
C THR A 203 24.95 -24.72 3.79
N SER A 204 25.72 -25.64 4.36
CA SER A 204 25.32 -26.37 5.57
C SER A 204 25.12 -25.49 6.80
N THR A 205 25.61 -24.25 6.80
CA THR A 205 25.58 -23.34 7.97
C THR A 205 25.02 -21.96 7.67
N ILE A 206 24.85 -21.59 6.39
CA ILE A 206 24.37 -20.28 5.98
C ILE A 206 22.98 -20.41 5.37
N GLY A 207 21.99 -19.86 6.08
CA GLY A 207 20.65 -19.63 5.54
C GLY A 207 20.60 -18.33 4.74
N TYR A 208 19.67 -18.26 3.80
CA TYR A 208 19.40 -17.09 2.99
C TYR A 208 17.91 -16.80 3.04
N ILE A 209 17.58 -15.54 3.30
CA ILE A 209 16.23 -15.01 3.34
C ILE A 209 16.20 -13.83 2.38
N GLN A 210 15.31 -13.87 1.40
CA GLN A 210 15.02 -12.72 0.53
C GLN A 210 13.67 -12.14 0.92
N ILE A 211 13.63 -10.84 1.16
CA ILE A 211 12.39 -10.08 1.35
C ILE A 211 12.21 -9.17 0.14
N ARG A 212 11.20 -9.44 -0.68
CA ARG A 212 10.93 -8.71 -1.93
C ARG A 212 10.15 -7.42 -1.70
N THR A 213 9.30 -7.40 -0.70
CA THR A 213 8.50 -6.24 -0.26
C THR A 213 8.10 -6.47 1.19
N PHE A 214 7.89 -5.42 1.97
CA PHE A 214 7.29 -5.54 3.29
C PHE A 214 5.77 -5.57 3.14
N GLY A 215 5.23 -6.76 2.85
CA GLY A 215 3.81 -7.04 2.72
C GLY A 215 3.15 -7.53 4.02
N SER A 216 1.83 -7.72 3.99
CA SER A 216 1.06 -8.18 5.16
C SER A 216 1.41 -9.59 5.64
N ASP A 217 1.98 -10.43 4.77
CA ASP A 217 2.44 -11.79 5.07
C ASP A 217 3.89 -11.83 5.61
N THR A 218 4.62 -10.72 5.60
CA THR A 218 6.06 -10.68 5.92
C THR A 218 6.35 -11.19 7.33
N SER A 219 5.58 -10.72 8.32
CA SER A 219 5.78 -11.09 9.72
C SER A 219 5.60 -12.59 9.96
N GLU A 220 4.62 -13.22 9.32
CA GLU A 220 4.43 -14.66 9.43
C GLU A 220 5.51 -15.46 8.68
N LEU A 221 5.90 -14.99 7.49
CA LEU A 221 6.84 -15.72 6.66
C LEU A 221 8.28 -15.59 7.15
N ILE A 222 8.69 -14.45 7.73
CA ILE A 222 10.01 -14.29 8.33
C ILE A 222 10.17 -15.23 9.52
N ASP A 223 9.14 -15.35 10.35
CA ASP A 223 9.08 -16.27 11.47
C ASP A 223 9.25 -17.74 11.05
N LYS A 224 8.50 -18.14 10.01
CA LYS A 224 8.59 -19.49 9.43
C LYS A 224 9.95 -19.76 8.82
N ALA A 225 10.49 -18.80 8.08
CA ALA A 225 11.82 -18.89 7.48
C ALA A 225 12.89 -19.02 8.57
N ALA A 226 12.81 -18.24 9.63
CA ALA A 226 13.76 -18.24 10.73
C ALA A 226 13.79 -19.62 11.42
N THR A 227 12.62 -20.11 11.83
CA THR A 227 12.49 -21.42 12.48
C THR A 227 12.96 -22.55 11.58
N SER A 228 12.57 -22.55 10.30
CA SER A 228 12.93 -23.61 9.36
C SER A 228 14.43 -23.65 9.08
N LEU A 229 15.08 -22.51 8.85
CA LEU A 229 16.52 -22.45 8.59
C LEU A 229 17.33 -22.88 9.82
N LYS A 230 16.89 -22.51 11.03
CA LYS A 230 17.53 -22.91 12.29
C LYS A 230 17.47 -24.43 12.48
N GLN A 231 16.31 -25.05 12.21
CA GLN A 231 16.16 -26.51 12.24
C GLN A 231 17.04 -27.22 11.20
N GLN A 232 17.31 -26.58 10.07
CA GLN A 232 18.23 -27.08 9.03
C GLN A 232 19.72 -26.85 9.35
N GLY A 233 20.05 -26.28 10.51
CA GLY A 233 21.43 -26.08 10.98
C GLY A 233 22.05 -24.74 10.58
N ALA A 234 21.27 -23.78 10.10
CA ALA A 234 21.78 -22.43 9.86
C ALA A 234 22.28 -21.80 11.17
N SER A 235 23.52 -21.29 11.16
CA SER A 235 24.12 -20.49 12.23
C SER A 235 24.42 -19.05 11.80
N LYS A 236 24.23 -18.76 10.50
CA LYS A 236 24.37 -17.44 9.89
C LYS A 236 23.25 -17.23 8.88
N ILE A 237 22.82 -15.98 8.73
CA ILE A 237 21.79 -15.59 7.76
C ILE A 237 22.34 -14.51 6.82
N ILE A 238 22.05 -14.67 5.53
CA ILE A 238 22.11 -13.59 4.54
C ILE A 238 20.68 -13.08 4.38
N LEU A 239 20.46 -11.82 4.73
CA LEU A 239 19.21 -11.11 4.47
C LEU A 239 19.36 -10.30 3.18
N ASP A 240 18.65 -10.69 2.13
CA ASP A 240 18.64 -10.02 0.84
C ASP A 240 17.43 -9.08 0.72
N LEU A 241 17.71 -7.78 0.72
CA LEU A 241 16.76 -6.69 0.54
C LEU A 241 16.95 -5.97 -0.81
N ARG A 242 17.73 -6.55 -1.74
CA ARG A 242 17.90 -5.95 -3.07
C ARG A 242 16.57 -5.94 -3.80
N ASP A 243 16.32 -4.84 -4.51
CA ASP A 243 15.09 -4.59 -5.25
C ASP A 243 13.81 -4.56 -4.38
N ASN A 244 13.96 -4.41 -3.06
CA ASN A 244 12.85 -4.20 -2.14
C ASN A 244 12.54 -2.70 -2.01
N PRO A 245 11.38 -2.22 -2.50
CA PRO A 245 11.03 -0.79 -2.46
C PRO A 245 10.53 -0.31 -1.09
N GLY A 246 10.47 -1.18 -0.08
CA GLY A 246 9.86 -0.92 1.22
C GLY A 246 8.51 -1.64 1.36
N GLY A 247 7.57 -0.99 2.03
CA GLY A 247 6.22 -1.50 2.26
C GLY A 247 5.70 -1.08 3.63
N PHE A 248 4.94 -1.95 4.29
CA PHE A 248 4.40 -1.65 5.60
C PHE A 248 5.51 -1.51 6.65
N LEU A 249 5.46 -0.41 7.40
CA LEU A 249 6.48 -0.06 8.39
C LEU A 249 6.53 -1.08 9.54
N ASP A 250 5.37 -1.53 10.01
CA ASP A 250 5.22 -2.53 11.06
C ASP A 250 5.89 -3.85 10.69
N ALA A 251 5.71 -4.33 9.45
CA ALA A 251 6.42 -5.49 8.92
C ALA A 251 7.95 -5.29 8.93
N GLY A 252 8.41 -4.08 8.60
CA GLY A 252 9.83 -3.70 8.70
C GLY A 252 10.35 -3.77 10.14
N VAL A 253 9.58 -3.26 11.09
CA VAL A 253 9.90 -3.35 12.53
C VAL A 253 9.95 -4.81 12.98
N THR A 254 8.96 -5.64 12.61
CA THR A 254 8.96 -7.07 12.95
C THR A 254 10.22 -7.77 12.44
N VAL A 255 10.60 -7.54 11.19
CA VAL A 255 11.82 -8.13 10.61
C VAL A 255 13.06 -7.65 11.36
N ALA A 256 13.14 -6.38 11.75
CA ALA A 256 14.27 -5.86 12.52
C ALA A 256 14.38 -6.52 13.91
N SER A 257 13.24 -6.76 14.56
CA SER A 257 13.16 -7.40 15.89
C SER A 257 13.69 -8.82 15.92
N GLU A 258 13.75 -9.53 14.79
CA GLU A 258 14.38 -10.87 14.69
C GLU A 258 15.90 -10.83 14.94
N PHE A 259 16.54 -9.68 14.72
CA PHE A 259 18.00 -9.52 14.77
C PHE A 259 18.48 -8.59 15.89
N LEU A 260 17.63 -7.66 16.34
CA LEU A 260 18.00 -6.68 17.37
C LEU A 260 17.76 -7.25 18.78
N PRO A 261 18.59 -6.85 19.77
CA PRO A 261 18.31 -7.14 21.17
C PRO A 261 17.08 -6.35 21.65
N GLU A 262 16.40 -6.84 22.70
CA GLU A 262 15.33 -6.11 23.37
C GLU A 262 15.77 -4.68 23.73
N GLY A 263 15.00 -3.69 23.28
CA GLY A 263 15.15 -2.31 23.71
C GLY A 263 14.51 -2.08 25.09
N PRO A 264 14.88 -1.01 25.81
CA PRO A 264 14.18 -0.65 27.04
C PRO A 264 12.73 -0.23 26.70
N GLY A 265 11.78 -1.16 26.86
CA GLY A 265 10.34 -0.90 26.67
C GLY A 265 9.60 -1.84 25.72
N ASP A 266 10.31 -2.66 24.93
CA ASP A 266 9.68 -3.62 24.01
C ASP A 266 9.52 -4.99 24.69
N GLN A 267 8.28 -5.40 24.95
CA GLN A 267 7.94 -6.68 25.60
C GLN A 267 7.71 -7.83 24.60
N GLU A 268 7.93 -7.62 23.30
CA GLU A 268 7.53 -8.58 22.24
C GLU A 268 8.64 -9.07 21.30
N SER A 269 9.90 -8.64 21.46
CA SER A 269 10.97 -9.12 20.55
C SER A 269 11.54 -10.46 21.02
N VAL A 270 11.02 -11.56 20.47
CA VAL A 270 11.60 -12.89 20.66
C VAL A 270 12.83 -13.05 19.76
N ARG A 271 14.02 -12.95 20.34
CA ARG A 271 15.29 -13.18 19.62
C ARG A 271 15.35 -14.61 19.06
N ARG A 272 15.48 -14.78 17.74
CA ARG A 272 15.63 -16.11 17.12
C ARG A 272 17.04 -16.40 16.62
N TRP A 273 17.86 -15.36 16.40
CA TRP A 273 19.23 -15.42 15.90
C TRP A 273 20.27 -14.84 16.86
#